data_AF-A0A2E0UFP6-F1
#
_entry.id   AF-A0A2E0UFP6-F1
#
_cell.length_a   1.000
_cell.length_b   1.000
_cell.length_c   1.000
_cell.angle_alpha   90.00
_cell.angle_beta   90.00
_cell.angle_gamma   90.00
#
_symmetry.space_group_name_H-M   'P 1'
#
loop_
_entity.id
_entity.type
_entity.pdbx_description
1 polymer ?
#
loop_
_entity_poly.entity_id
_entity_poly.type
_entity_poly.pdbx_seq_one_letter_code
_entity_poly.pdbx_strand_id
1 'polypeptide(L)'
;MKIKVLFALFFLIFSFNTNAATVECSFTAGEAYDISSGEWVGSAGWEDIWDLFGEGITLPLENSLLQLLDSQEIFRAGSTDKGTVYLLGGEMGVEGRLSSVQNGTIIIYSGFCSVGFG
;
A
#
# COMPACT_ATOMS: atom_id res chain seq x y z
N MET A 1 -4.61 -58.45 15.98
CA MET A 1 -5.23 -57.23 15.43
C MET A 1 -5.05 -56.10 16.45
N LYS A 2 -4.12 -55.17 16.23
CA LYS A 2 -3.92 -53.98 17.08
C LYS A 2 -3.84 -52.77 16.14
N ILE A 3 -5.00 -52.17 15.91
CA ILE A 3 -5.13 -50.85 15.28
C ILE A 3 -4.72 -49.84 16.34
N LYS A 4 -3.56 -49.19 16.19
CA LYS A 4 -3.26 -47.97 16.96
C LYS A 4 -2.39 -47.01 16.14
N VAL A 5 -3.02 -45.87 15.85
CA VAL A 5 -2.42 -44.56 15.58
C VAL A 5 -1.81 -44.39 14.18
N LEU A 6 -2.73 -44.34 13.21
CA LEU A 6 -2.62 -43.50 12.03
C LEU A 6 -2.62 -42.02 12.46
N PHE A 7 -1.87 -41.18 11.74
CA PHE A 7 -2.19 -39.77 11.49
C PHE A 7 -2.23 -38.82 12.70
N ALA A 8 -1.12 -38.11 12.99
CA ALA A 8 -1.14 -36.74 13.51
C ALA A 8 0.29 -36.24 13.78
N LEU A 9 1.07 -35.95 12.74
CA LEU A 9 2.25 -35.08 12.90
C LEU A 9 2.55 -34.30 11.60
N PHE A 10 1.49 -33.82 10.94
CA PHE A 10 1.59 -32.90 9.80
C PHE A 10 0.67 -31.70 9.98
N PHE A 11 0.51 -31.26 11.23
CA PHE A 11 -0.23 -30.05 11.57
C PHE A 11 0.69 -29.20 12.45
N LEU A 12 0.71 -27.89 12.17
CA LEU A 12 1.25 -26.81 13.03
C LEU A 12 2.66 -26.29 12.71
N ILE A 13 2.94 -25.97 11.45
CA ILE A 13 3.76 -24.78 11.16
C ILE A 13 3.22 -24.02 9.93
N PHE A 14 1.91 -23.80 9.89
CA PHE A 14 1.40 -22.64 9.16
C PHE A 14 1.61 -21.43 10.06
N SER A 15 2.78 -20.81 9.95
CA SER A 15 2.99 -19.46 10.46
C SER A 15 2.10 -18.53 9.66
N PHE A 16 0.86 -18.35 10.12
CA PHE A 16 0.02 -17.26 9.64
C PHE A 16 0.71 -15.97 10.08
N ASN A 17 1.47 -15.36 9.17
CA ASN A 17 1.84 -13.95 9.31
C ASN A 17 0.55 -13.15 9.12
N THR A 18 -0.28 -13.08 10.15
CA THR A 18 -1.42 -12.17 10.17
C THR A 18 -0.83 -10.77 10.29
N ASN A 19 -0.83 -10.01 9.20
CA ASN A 19 -0.62 -8.57 9.29
C ASN A 19 -1.71 -8.01 10.20
N ALA A 20 -1.32 -7.29 11.25
CA ALA A 20 -2.27 -6.81 12.26
C ALA A 20 -3.07 -5.60 11.76
N ALA A 21 -2.64 -4.98 10.66
CA ALA A 21 -3.30 -3.84 10.07
C ALA A 21 -3.40 -3.96 8.55
N THR A 22 -4.47 -3.38 8.02
CA THR A 22 -4.66 -3.12 6.60
C THR A 22 -4.69 -1.63 6.37
N VAL A 23 -4.08 -1.19 5.28
CA VAL A 23 -4.15 0.18 4.81
C VAL A 23 -5.06 0.21 3.59
N GLU A 24 -6.02 1.12 3.59
CA GLU A 24 -6.89 1.38 2.44
C GLU A 24 -6.64 2.82 1.99
N CYS A 25 -6.21 3.02 0.75
CA CYS A 25 -5.87 4.32 0.21
C CYS A 25 -6.79 4.69 -0.94
N SER A 26 -7.42 5.85 -0.86
CA SER A 26 -8.19 6.45 -1.96
C SER A 26 -7.41 7.65 -2.50
N PHE A 27 -7.20 7.67 -3.82
CA PHE A 27 -6.44 8.72 -4.49
C PHE A 27 -7.38 9.78 -5.06
N THR A 28 -6.92 11.03 -5.11
CA THR A 28 -7.72 12.17 -5.59
C THR A 28 -7.07 12.96 -6.72
N ALA A 29 -5.75 12.83 -6.88
CA ALA A 29 -5.01 13.49 -7.95
C ALA A 29 -3.84 12.61 -8.44
N GLY A 30 -3.41 12.85 -9.67
CA GLY A 30 -2.22 12.24 -10.25
C GLY A 30 -1.31 13.28 -10.88
N GLU A 31 -0.01 13.02 -10.85
CA GLU A 31 1.03 13.87 -11.42
C GLU A 31 2.06 13.00 -12.14
N ALA A 32 2.58 13.47 -13.27
CA ALA A 32 3.58 12.78 -14.06
C ALA A 32 4.84 13.62 -14.20
N TYR A 33 5.99 13.04 -13.89
CA TYR A 33 7.31 13.66 -13.94
C TYR A 33 8.20 12.91 -14.92
N ASP A 34 8.69 13.59 -15.95
CA ASP A 34 9.63 12.99 -16.90
C ASP A 34 11.06 13.08 -16.36
N ILE A 35 11.72 11.93 -16.22
CA ILE A 35 13.08 11.85 -15.65
C ILE A 35 14.12 12.45 -16.59
N SER A 36 13.88 12.40 -17.90
CA SER A 36 14.85 12.82 -18.90
C SER A 36 14.90 14.34 -19.07
N SER A 37 13.73 15.00 -19.08
CA SER A 37 13.62 16.46 -19.13
C SER A 37 13.72 17.09 -17.75
N GLY A 38 13.36 16.35 -16.70
CA GLY A 38 13.29 16.85 -15.33
C GLY A 38 12.07 17.74 -15.06
N GLU A 39 11.02 17.59 -15.85
CA GLU A 39 9.82 18.44 -15.81
C GLU A 39 8.55 17.66 -15.46
N TRP A 40 7.58 18.35 -14.89
CA TRP A 40 6.21 17.85 -14.74
C TRP A 40 5.50 17.91 -16.10
N VAL A 41 5.08 16.76 -16.61
CA VAL A 41 4.57 16.61 -17.98
C VAL A 41 3.07 16.33 -18.05
N GLY A 42 2.41 16.14 -16.90
CA GLY A 42 0.96 15.95 -16.87
C GLY A 42 0.40 15.89 -15.46
N SER A 43 -0.90 16.10 -15.36
CA SER A 43 -1.70 15.91 -14.16
C SER A 43 -3.04 15.24 -14.50
N ALA A 44 -3.61 14.57 -13.51
CA ALA A 44 -4.88 13.85 -13.61
C ALA A 44 -5.81 14.31 -12.48
N GLY A 45 -7.06 14.58 -12.83
CA GLY A 45 -8.10 15.01 -11.89
C GLY A 45 -8.89 13.83 -11.31
N TRP A 46 -9.82 14.12 -10.41
CA TRP A 46 -10.64 13.11 -9.73
C TRP A 46 -11.30 12.09 -10.68
N GLU A 47 -11.84 12.53 -11.81
CA GLU A 47 -12.51 11.64 -12.78
C GLU A 47 -11.55 10.58 -13.34
N ASP A 48 -10.36 11.00 -13.80
CA ASP A 48 -9.34 10.08 -14.31
C ASP A 48 -8.85 9.12 -13.22
N ILE A 49 -8.73 9.61 -11.98
CA ILE A 49 -8.30 8.80 -10.85
C ILE A 49 -9.37 7.75 -10.48
N TRP A 50 -10.64 8.12 -10.49
CA TRP A 50 -11.74 7.20 -10.24
C TRP A 50 -11.79 6.09 -11.28
N ASP A 51 -11.57 6.40 -12.56
CA ASP A 51 -11.51 5.38 -13.62
C ASP A 51 -10.36 4.38 -13.43
N LEU A 52 -9.25 4.81 -12.81
CA LEU A 52 -8.07 3.98 -12.59
C LEU A 52 -8.13 3.12 -11.31
N PHE A 53 -8.72 3.66 -10.24
CA PHE A 53 -8.64 3.07 -8.91
C PHE A 53 -10.01 2.73 -8.30
N GLY A 54 -11.11 3.32 -8.78
CA GLY A 54 -12.42 3.22 -8.15
C GLY A 54 -12.33 3.63 -6.67
N GLU A 55 -12.67 2.70 -5.79
CA GLU A 55 -12.59 2.90 -4.33
C GLU A 55 -11.16 3.07 -3.79
N GLY A 56 -10.14 2.71 -4.58
CA GLY A 56 -8.74 2.84 -4.18
C GLY A 56 -7.96 1.53 -4.23
N ILE A 57 -7.01 1.39 -3.30
CA ILE A 57 -6.22 0.18 -3.11
C ILE A 57 -6.22 -0.24 -1.65
N THR A 58 -6.10 -1.54 -1.42
CA THR A 58 -5.90 -2.11 -0.08
C THR A 58 -4.61 -2.90 -0.06
N LEU A 59 -3.81 -2.72 0.97
CA LEU A 59 -2.60 -3.50 1.20
C LEU A 59 -2.44 -3.85 2.69
N PRO A 60 -1.89 -5.02 3.02
CA PRO A 60 -1.48 -5.31 4.38
C PRO A 60 -0.35 -4.36 4.81
N LEU A 61 -0.36 -3.95 6.07
CA LEU A 61 0.71 -3.16 6.67
C LEU A 61 1.48 -4.03 7.67
N GLU A 62 2.80 -4.12 7.48
CA GLU A 62 3.66 -4.89 8.38
C GLU A 62 3.66 -4.28 9.79
N ASN A 63 3.63 -5.14 10.82
CA ASN A 63 3.57 -4.69 12.20
C ASN A 63 4.76 -3.80 12.62
N SER A 64 5.93 -4.03 12.01
CA SER A 64 7.15 -3.22 12.20
C SER A 64 6.99 -1.77 11.73
N LEU A 65 6.03 -1.50 10.83
CA LEU A 65 5.80 -0.18 10.25
C LEU A 65 4.73 0.63 11.00
N LEU A 66 3.98 0.01 11.92
CA LEU A 66 2.90 0.70 12.65
C LEU A 66 3.41 1.91 13.44
N GLN A 67 4.60 1.80 14.05
CA GLN A 67 5.21 2.90 14.80
C GLN A 67 5.57 4.12 13.93
N LEU A 68 5.65 3.95 12.60
CA LEU A 68 5.97 5.04 11.67
C LEU A 68 4.75 5.88 11.29
N LEU A 69 3.54 5.43 11.63
CA LEU A 69 2.33 6.24 11.46
C LEU A 69 2.34 7.49 12.35
N ASP A 70 3.09 7.48 13.45
CA ASP A 70 3.21 8.63 14.36
C ASP A 70 4.52 9.41 14.16
N SER A 71 5.41 8.99 13.24
CA SER A 71 6.76 9.57 13.15
C SER A 71 6.84 10.88 12.37
N GLN A 72 5.79 11.28 11.64
CA GLN A 72 5.81 12.39 10.69
C GLN A 72 6.89 12.24 9.59
N GLU A 73 7.33 11.01 9.32
CA GLU A 73 8.28 10.68 8.27
C GLU A 73 7.59 9.86 7.17
N ILE A 74 8.02 10.07 5.92
CA ILE A 74 7.56 9.26 4.79
C ILE A 74 8.21 7.88 4.89
N PHE A 75 7.40 6.83 4.84
CA PHE A 75 7.89 5.45 4.79
C PHE A 75 7.21 4.64 3.69
N ARG A 76 7.92 3.63 3.19
CA ARG A 76 7.36 2.69 2.22
C ARG A 76 6.47 1.68 2.94
N ALA A 77 5.18 1.68 2.64
CA ALA A 77 4.22 0.75 3.23
C ALA A 77 4.16 -0.59 2.50
N GLY A 78 4.37 -0.60 1.17
CA GLY A 78 4.35 -1.84 0.40
C GLY A 78 4.33 -1.59 -1.11
N SER A 79 4.09 -2.65 -1.89
CA SER A 79 3.88 -2.56 -3.33
C SER A 79 2.64 -3.34 -3.74
N THR A 80 1.98 -2.84 -4.78
CA THR A 80 0.86 -3.45 -5.50
C THR A 80 1.26 -3.71 -6.95
N ASP A 81 0.34 -4.24 -7.75
CA ASP A 81 0.48 -4.33 -9.20
C ASP A 81 0.53 -2.95 -9.90
N LYS A 82 -0.06 -1.92 -9.28
CA LYS A 82 -0.09 -0.54 -9.80
C LYS A 82 1.14 0.29 -9.42
N GLY A 83 1.86 -0.04 -8.34
CA GLY A 83 3.03 0.72 -7.93
C GLY A 83 3.46 0.47 -6.49
N THR A 84 4.30 1.36 -5.96
CA THR A 84 4.75 1.34 -4.56
C THR A 84 4.00 2.38 -3.75
N VAL A 85 3.48 1.96 -2.60
CA VAL A 85 2.74 2.82 -1.67
C VAL A 85 3.69 3.37 -0.61
N TYR A 86 3.64 4.67 -0.44
CA TYR A 86 4.30 5.42 0.62
C TYR A 86 3.24 6.09 1.48
N LEU A 87 3.47 6.08 2.79
CA LEU A 87 2.58 6.71 3.76
C LEU A 87 3.34 7.79 4.51
N LEU A 88 2.60 8.83 4.86
CA LEU A 88 3.00 9.83 5.84
C LEU A 88 1.87 9.92 6.85
N GLY A 89 2.10 9.41 8.05
CA GLY A 89 1.17 9.59 9.14
C GLY A 89 1.45 10.87 9.91
N GLY A 90 0.40 11.43 10.50
CA GLY A 90 0.49 12.63 11.32
C GLY A 90 -0.80 12.89 12.08
N GLU A 91 -0.86 14.01 12.79
CA GLU A 91 -2.00 14.34 13.67
C GLU A 91 -3.33 14.50 12.92
N MET A 92 -3.26 14.81 11.61
CA MET A 92 -4.43 15.04 10.75
C MET A 92 -4.89 13.77 9.99
N GLY A 93 -4.23 12.62 10.20
CA GLY A 93 -4.52 11.37 9.51
C GLY A 93 -3.32 10.81 8.76
N VAL A 94 -3.58 9.90 7.82
CA VAL A 94 -2.54 9.25 7.00
C VAL A 94 -2.68 9.69 5.55
N GLU A 95 -1.64 10.33 5.02
CA GLU A 95 -1.53 10.66 3.62
C GLU A 95 -0.92 9.49 2.84
N GLY A 96 -1.45 9.23 1.65
CA GLY A 96 -1.02 8.16 0.77
C GLY A 96 -0.43 8.68 -0.53
N ARG A 97 0.69 8.09 -0.94
CA ARG A 97 1.26 8.26 -2.28
C ARG A 97 1.47 6.90 -2.92
N LEU A 98 0.90 6.69 -4.10
CA LEU A 98 1.28 5.56 -4.97
C LEU A 98 2.20 6.08 -6.06
N SER A 99 3.39 5.50 -6.19
CA SER A 99 4.36 5.86 -7.22
C SER A 99 4.70 4.66 -8.09
N SER A 100 4.77 4.88 -9.40
CA SER A 100 5.26 3.91 -10.38
C SER A 100 6.18 4.60 -11.39
N VAL A 101 7.09 3.84 -11.98
CA VAL A 101 7.94 4.33 -13.07
C VAL A 101 7.54 3.60 -14.35
N GLN A 102 7.15 4.36 -15.37
CA GLN A 102 6.70 3.84 -16.65
C GLN A 102 7.42 4.60 -17.77
N ASN A 103 8.21 3.88 -18.58
CA ASN A 103 8.90 4.44 -19.76
C ASN A 103 9.73 5.71 -19.47
N GLY A 104 10.38 5.80 -18.30
CA GLY A 104 11.18 6.98 -17.93
C GLY A 104 10.37 8.12 -17.31
N THR A 105 9.06 7.93 -17.09
CA THR A 105 8.19 8.86 -16.38
C THR A 105 7.82 8.30 -15.02
N ILE A 106 7.94 9.10 -13.96
CA ILE A 106 7.43 8.79 -12.63
C ILE A 106 5.98 9.26 -12.59
N ILE A 107 5.05 8.36 -12.26
CA ILE A 107 3.66 8.68 -12.04
C ILE A 107 3.37 8.59 -10.55
N ILE A 108 2.83 9.66 -9.98
CA ILE A 108 2.54 9.79 -8.56
C ILE A 108 1.06 10.07 -8.39
N TYR A 109 0.37 9.23 -7.63
CA TYR A 109 -1.01 9.45 -7.22
C TYR A 109 -1.04 9.82 -5.75
N SER A 110 -1.78 10.87 -5.42
CA SER A 110 -1.89 11.40 -4.07
C SER A 110 -3.29 11.27 -3.53
N GLY A 111 -3.40 11.05 -2.22
CA GLY A 111 -4.68 10.91 -1.54
C GLY A 111 -4.53 10.63 -0.07
N PHE A 112 -5.55 10.01 0.51
CA PHE A 112 -5.62 9.72 1.93
C PHE A 112 -5.78 8.22 2.15
N CYS A 113 -5.29 7.74 3.28
CA CYS A 113 -5.45 6.36 3.66
C CYS A 113 -6.09 6.22 5.05
N SER A 114 -6.83 5.15 5.23
CA SER A 114 -7.30 4.66 6.52
C SER A 114 -6.49 3.42 6.93
N VAL A 115 -6.29 3.27 8.24
CA VAL A 115 -5.64 2.07 8.80
C VAL A 115 -6.70 1.32 9.59
N GLY A 116 -7.04 0.12 9.12
CA GLY A 116 -7.93 -0.81 9.78
C GLY A 116 -7.14 -1.79 10.64
N PHE A 117 -7.62 -2.04 11.85
CA PHE A 117 -7.11 -3.08 12.75
C PHE A 117 -8.18 -4.16 12.91
N GLY A 118 -7.82 -5.42 12.75
CA GLY A 118 -8.74 -6.57 12.77
C GLY A 118 -8.08 -7.81 13.33
#